data_AF-A0A9X0YNP9-F1
#
_entry.id   AF-A0A9X0YNP9-F1
#
_cell.length_a   1.000
_cell.length_b   1.000
_cell.length_c   1.000
_cell.angle_alpha   90.00
_cell.angle_beta   90.00
_cell.angle_gamma   90.00
#
_symmetry.space_group_name_H-M   'P 1'
#
loop_
_entity.id
_entity.type
_entity.pdbx_description
1 polymer ?
#
loop_
_entity_poly.entity_id
_entity_poly.type
_entity_poly.pdbx_seq_one_letter_code
_entity_poly.pdbx_strand_id
1 'polypeptide(L)'
;MYQLNYHSKSVSELELNQLEHILETANVVNANKDVSGCLVYYNSSFVQILEGNKKDVLDVFEKIKTDNRHHSITLLWENYVDKRYFNKWSMAFHSPEDQFSTQFVNNLLMLSSFSEKNSGSLRSFWGHVRRVLESDSNQNIEA
;
A
#
# COMPACT_ATOMS: atom_id res chain seq x y z
N MET A 1 17.15 -6.91 -5.69
CA MET A 1 16.30 -6.77 -4.48
C MET A 1 14.92 -7.37 -4.76
N TYR A 2 14.13 -7.79 -3.77
CA TYR A 2 12.78 -8.34 -3.96
C TYR A 2 11.70 -7.30 -3.66
N GLN A 3 10.60 -7.37 -4.38
CA GLN A 3 9.41 -6.56 -4.12
C GLN A 3 8.14 -7.41 -4.21
N LEU A 4 7.21 -7.14 -3.32
CA LEU A 4 5.90 -7.78 -3.23
C LEU A 4 4.82 -6.71 -3.08
N ASN A 5 3.70 -6.89 -3.78
CA ASN A 5 2.52 -6.05 -3.70
C ASN A 5 1.30 -6.93 -3.44
N TYR A 6 0.50 -6.56 -2.45
CA TYR A 6 -0.75 -7.24 -2.15
C TYR A 6 -1.89 -6.24 -1.90
N HIS A 7 -3.11 -6.78 -1.99
CA HIS A 7 -4.34 -6.13 -1.60
C HIS A 7 -5.08 -7.00 -0.58
N SER A 8 -5.83 -6.39 0.34
CA SER A 8 -6.67 -7.08 1.32
C SER A 8 -7.81 -6.19 1.77
N LYS A 9 -8.88 -6.77 2.34
CA LYS A 9 -9.99 -6.03 2.93
C LYS A 9 -9.86 -5.94 4.43
N SER A 10 -10.10 -4.79 5.01
CA SER A 10 -10.23 -4.63 6.46
C SER A 10 -11.47 -5.35 6.97
N VAL A 11 -11.39 -5.88 8.19
CA VAL A 11 -12.55 -6.54 8.86
C VAL A 11 -13.64 -5.52 9.23
N SER A 12 -13.24 -4.29 9.55
CA SER A 12 -14.14 -3.17 9.83
C SER A 12 -13.51 -1.88 9.31
N GLU A 13 -14.30 -0.80 9.25
CA GLU A 13 -13.68 0.52 9.18
C GLU A 13 -12.70 0.70 10.34
N LEU A 14 -11.54 1.24 10.01
CA LEU A 14 -10.49 1.53 10.97
C LEU A 14 -10.43 3.03 11.20
N GLU A 15 -10.45 3.39 12.47
CA GLU A 15 -10.22 4.74 12.93
C GLU A 15 -8.75 5.13 12.70
N LEU A 16 -8.48 6.44 12.60
CA LEU A 16 -7.14 6.97 12.36
C LEU A 16 -6.10 6.46 13.36
N ASN A 17 -6.45 6.36 14.64
CA ASN A 17 -5.55 5.85 15.69
C ASN A 17 -5.16 4.37 15.48
N GLN A 18 -6.07 3.53 14.96
CA GLN A 18 -5.78 2.12 14.67
C GLN A 18 -4.83 2.01 13.48
N LEU A 19 -4.98 2.89 12.49
CA LEU A 19 -4.10 2.98 11.34
C LEU A 19 -2.71 3.48 11.74
N GLU A 20 -2.61 4.48 12.63
CA GLU A 20 -1.34 4.95 13.20
C GLU A 20 -0.60 3.81 13.92
N HIS A 21 -1.30 3.02 14.74
CA HIS A 21 -0.69 1.86 15.40
C HIS A 21 -0.20 0.77 14.42
N ILE A 22 -0.91 0.55 13.31
CA ILE A 22 -0.44 -0.36 12.24
C ILE A 22 0.90 0.14 11.70
N LEU A 23 1.03 1.44 11.46
CA LEU A 23 2.23 2.05 10.88
C LEU A 23 3.40 2.09 11.84
N GLU A 24 3.17 2.41 13.10
CA GLU A 24 4.22 2.36 14.13
C GLU A 24 4.81 0.94 14.20
N THR A 25 3.93 -0.06 14.26
CA THR A 25 4.34 -1.47 14.28
C THR A 25 5.10 -1.83 12.99
N ALA A 26 4.57 -1.45 11.83
CA ALA A 26 5.20 -1.72 10.54
C ALA A 26 6.56 -1.05 10.43
N ASN A 27 6.70 0.21 10.85
CA ASN A 27 7.96 0.96 10.81
C ASN A 27 9.04 0.28 11.65
N VAL A 28 8.72 -0.16 12.88
CA VAL A 28 9.67 -0.85 13.76
C VAL A 28 10.06 -2.22 13.18
N VAL A 29 9.08 -3.03 12.79
CA VAL A 29 9.33 -4.38 12.27
C VAL A 29 10.12 -4.33 10.96
N ASN A 30 9.76 -3.39 10.06
CA ASN A 30 10.38 -3.26 8.76
C ASN A 30 11.81 -2.71 8.88
N ALA A 31 12.04 -1.71 9.74
CA ALA A 31 13.37 -1.16 9.97
C ALA A 31 14.36 -2.22 10.48
N ASN A 32 13.91 -3.08 11.41
CA ASN A 32 14.73 -4.18 11.94
C ASN A 32 15.11 -5.25 10.90
N LYS A 33 14.42 -5.27 9.75
CA LYS A 33 14.60 -6.24 8.67
C LYS A 33 15.08 -5.64 7.35
N ASP A 34 15.45 -4.36 7.35
CA ASP A 34 15.75 -3.58 6.13
C ASP A 34 14.65 -3.73 5.05
N VAL A 35 13.39 -3.73 5.50
CA VAL A 35 12.20 -3.70 4.63
C VAL A 35 11.73 -2.26 4.52
N SER A 36 11.36 -1.83 3.32
CA SER A 36 10.76 -0.52 3.04
C SER A 36 9.47 -0.68 2.26
N GLY A 37 8.64 0.35 2.17
CA GLY A 37 7.37 0.20 1.47
C GLY A 37 6.39 1.35 1.56
N CYS A 38 5.19 1.09 1.06
CA CYS A 38 4.06 2.00 1.08
C CYS A 38 2.79 1.21 1.41
N LEU A 39 1.96 1.74 2.31
CA LEU A 39 0.65 1.23 2.68
C LEU A 39 -0.40 2.30 2.37
N VAL A 40 -1.40 1.90 1.59
CA VAL A 40 -2.58 2.72 1.31
C VAL A 40 -3.77 2.04 1.95
N TYR A 41 -4.54 2.78 2.74
CA TYR A 41 -5.83 2.35 3.25
C TYR A 41 -6.91 3.27 2.69
N TYR A 42 -7.90 2.70 2.03
CA TYR A 42 -9.02 3.44 1.45
C TYR A 42 -10.24 2.53 1.33
N ASN A 43 -11.41 3.01 1.74
CA ASN A 43 -12.69 2.31 1.64
C ASN A 43 -12.59 0.84 2.12
N SER A 44 -12.20 0.66 3.39
CA SER A 44 -12.00 -0.65 4.02
C SER A 44 -11.07 -1.60 3.24
N SER A 45 -10.16 -1.06 2.43
CA SER A 45 -9.24 -1.84 1.60
C SER A 45 -7.81 -1.37 1.82
N PHE A 46 -6.89 -2.32 1.93
CA PHE A 46 -5.47 -2.08 2.01
C PHE A 46 -4.80 -2.46 0.70
N VAL A 47 -3.85 -1.62 0.26
CA VAL A 47 -2.90 -1.95 -0.80
C VAL A 47 -1.51 -1.65 -0.26
N GLN A 48 -0.61 -2.63 -0.26
CA GLN A 48 0.73 -2.46 0.31
C GLN A 48 1.81 -2.98 -0.63
N ILE A 49 2.91 -2.23 -0.72
CA ILE A 49 4.17 -2.62 -1.35
C ILE A 49 5.21 -2.85 -0.25
N LEU A 50 5.93 -3.97 -0.35
CA LEU A 50 7.10 -4.31 0.47
C LEU A 50 8.33 -4.49 -0.43
N GLU A 51 9.47 -3.93 -0.02
CA GLU A 51 10.74 -3.99 -0.74
C GLU A 51 11.88 -4.37 0.21
N GLY A 52 12.78 -5.27 -0.21
CA GLY A 52 13.92 -5.68 0.63
C GLY A 52 14.59 -6.97 0.16
N ASN A 53 15.27 -7.66 1.07
CA ASN A 53 15.70 -9.03 0.80
C ASN A 53 14.47 -9.95 0.67
N LYS A 54 14.51 -10.91 -0.26
CA LYS A 54 13.38 -11.82 -0.50
C LYS A 54 12.93 -12.53 0.79
N LYS A 55 13.87 -13.03 1.59
CA LYS A 55 13.57 -13.73 2.83
C LYS A 55 12.82 -12.82 3.80
N ASP A 56 13.33 -11.62 4.02
CA ASP A 56 12.77 -10.67 4.98
C ASP A 56 11.40 -10.14 4.56
N VAL A 57 11.21 -9.85 3.27
CA VAL A 57 9.92 -9.46 2.70
C VAL A 57 8.88 -10.57 2.87
N LEU A 58 9.25 -11.81 2.55
CA LEU A 58 8.34 -12.95 2.72
C LEU A 58 8.01 -13.18 4.19
N ASP A 59 8.98 -13.11 5.10
CA ASP A 59 8.73 -13.26 6.54
C ASP A 59 7.78 -12.18 7.10
N VAL A 60 7.89 -10.94 6.61
CA VAL A 60 6.95 -9.87 6.96
C VAL A 60 5.57 -10.17 6.39
N PHE A 61 5.49 -10.61 5.14
CA PHE A 61 4.24 -10.94 4.48
C PHE A 61 3.52 -12.13 5.12
N GLU A 62 4.24 -13.15 5.61
CA GLU A 62 3.66 -14.26 6.37
C GLU A 62 2.96 -13.78 7.65
N LYS A 63 3.58 -12.84 8.38
CA LYS A 63 2.96 -12.25 9.58
C LYS A 63 1.71 -11.45 9.21
N ILE A 64 1.79 -10.66 8.14
CA ILE A 64 0.66 -9.88 7.63
C ILE A 64 -0.51 -10.81 7.30
N LYS A 65 -0.30 -11.92 6.58
CA LYS A 65 -1.38 -12.86 6.22
C LYS A 65 -2.17 -13.42 7.40
N THR A 66 -1.56 -13.48 8.58
CA THR A 66 -2.18 -13.96 9.82
C THR A 66 -2.76 -12.85 10.69
N ASP A 67 -2.70 -11.60 10.23
CA ASP A 67 -3.20 -10.45 10.97
C ASP A 67 -4.72 -10.42 10.99
N ASN A 68 -5.33 -10.41 12.18
CA ASN A 68 -6.78 -10.46 12.32
C ASN A 68 -7.49 -9.15 11.92
N ARG A 69 -6.75 -8.09 11.59
CA ARG A 69 -7.33 -6.79 11.19
C ARG A 69 -7.83 -6.79 9.74
N HIS A 70 -7.44 -7.77 8.94
CA HIS A 70 -7.80 -7.85 7.52
C HIS A 70 -8.07 -9.28 7.06
N HIS A 71 -8.67 -9.42 5.88
CA HIS A 71 -8.98 -10.69 5.25
C HIS A 71 -8.90 -10.57 3.71
N SER A 72 -9.19 -11.67 3.00
CA SER A 72 -9.23 -11.71 1.53
C SER A 72 -7.93 -11.20 0.88
N ILE A 73 -6.78 -11.59 1.43
CA ILE A 73 -5.47 -11.18 0.92
C ILE A 73 -5.26 -11.74 -0.49
N THR A 74 -4.91 -10.86 -1.42
CA THR A 74 -4.62 -11.17 -2.82
C THR A 74 -3.23 -10.66 -3.15
N LEU A 75 -2.33 -11.56 -3.53
CA LEU A 75 -1.03 -11.19 -4.08
C LEU A 75 -1.24 -10.58 -5.47
N LEU A 76 -0.87 -9.32 -5.65
CA LEU A 76 -1.04 -8.61 -6.92
C LEU A 76 0.17 -8.82 -7.83
N TRP A 77 1.36 -8.77 -7.25
CA TRP A 77 2.61 -8.89 -7.99
C TRP A 77 3.77 -9.19 -7.04
N GLU A 78 4.72 -10.01 -7.50
CA GLU A 78 6.02 -10.15 -6.84
C GLU A 78 7.12 -10.42 -7.88
N ASN A 79 8.29 -9.81 -7.72
CA ASN A 79 9.47 -10.12 -8.52
C ASN A 79 10.73 -9.49 -7.91
N TYR A 80 11.88 -9.84 -8.48
CA TYR A 80 13.10 -9.08 -8.29
C TYR A 80 13.05 -7.75 -9.06
N VAL A 81 13.59 -6.71 -8.43
CA VAL A 81 13.74 -5.36 -8.99
C VAL A 81 15.15 -4.83 -8.73
N ASP A 82 15.59 -3.93 -9.62
CA ASP A 82 16.96 -3.41 -9.63
C ASP A 82 17.22 -2.38 -8.52
N LYS A 83 16.19 -1.67 -8.04
CA LYS A 83 16.32 -0.60 -7.04
C LYS A 83 15.09 -0.44 -6.15
N ARG A 84 15.28 0.10 -4.94
CA ARG A 84 14.20 0.57 -4.04
C ARG A 84 13.47 1.74 -4.68
N TYR A 85 12.14 1.70 -4.68
CA TYR A 85 11.32 2.84 -5.05
C TYR A 85 10.90 3.67 -3.83
N PHE A 86 10.90 3.08 -2.63
CA PHE A 86 10.49 3.72 -1.36
C PHE A 86 11.65 3.85 -0.36
N ASN A 87 12.82 4.30 -0.81
CA ASN A 87 14.06 4.32 -0.01
C ASN A 87 14.08 5.29 1.19
N LYS A 88 13.16 6.26 1.28
CA LYS A 88 13.13 7.25 2.38
C LYS A 88 12.20 6.86 3.54
N TRP A 89 11.41 5.79 3.40
CA TRP A 89 10.32 5.46 4.34
C TRP A 89 10.32 3.95 4.61
N SER A 90 10.40 3.55 5.88
CA SER A 90 10.18 2.14 6.27
C SER A 90 8.76 1.70 5.94
N MET A 91 7.78 2.60 6.06
CA MET A 91 6.42 2.49 5.52
C MET A 91 5.77 3.87 5.38
N ALA A 92 5.35 4.27 4.18
CA ALA A 92 4.53 5.47 3.97
C ALA A 92 3.02 5.16 4.11
N PHE A 93 2.22 6.10 4.64
CA PHE A 93 0.79 5.94 4.86
C PHE A 93 -0.06 7.02 4.20
N HIS A 94 -1.26 6.66 3.76
CA HIS A 94 -2.26 7.60 3.27
C HIS A 94 -3.66 7.19 3.75
N SER A 95 -4.32 8.09 4.50
CA SER A 95 -5.75 8.04 4.88
C SER A 95 -6.54 9.12 4.11
N PRO A 96 -7.77 8.84 3.67
CA PRO A 96 -8.59 9.78 2.91
C PRO A 96 -9.34 10.86 3.71
N GLU A 97 -9.29 10.87 5.04
CA GLU A 97 -10.04 11.88 5.83
C GLU A 97 -9.11 12.96 6.39
N ASP A 98 -8.87 14.03 5.61
CA ASP A 98 -9.21 15.39 6.02
C ASP A 98 -9.01 16.41 4.85
N GLN A 99 -9.68 17.55 4.96
CA GLN A 99 -9.91 18.55 3.92
C GLN A 99 -8.67 19.11 3.17
N PHE A 100 -8.75 18.94 1.84
CA PHE A 100 -8.35 19.82 0.73
C PHE A 100 -6.88 19.92 0.20
N SER A 101 -6.84 19.64 -1.11
CA SER A 101 -5.95 20.09 -2.19
C SER A 101 -4.47 19.68 -2.16
N THR A 102 -3.78 19.74 -1.03
CA THR A 102 -2.30 19.53 -1.05
C THR A 102 -1.95 18.06 -1.25
N GLN A 103 -2.73 17.13 -0.68
CA GLN A 103 -2.47 15.70 -0.77
C GLN A 103 -2.96 15.10 -2.10
N PHE A 104 -4.06 15.58 -2.66
CA PHE A 104 -4.49 15.22 -4.02
C PHE A 104 -3.52 15.76 -5.08
N VAL A 105 -3.00 16.98 -4.89
CA VAL A 105 -1.94 17.55 -5.74
C VAL A 105 -0.62 16.81 -5.57
N ASN A 106 -0.26 16.40 -4.35
CA ASN A 106 0.90 15.52 -4.11
C ASN A 106 0.69 14.14 -4.72
N ASN A 107 -0.51 13.58 -4.65
CA ASN A 107 -0.87 12.34 -5.33
C ASN A 107 -0.77 12.54 -6.85
N LEU A 108 -1.24 13.64 -7.44
CA LEU A 108 -1.10 13.93 -8.87
C LEU A 108 0.35 14.20 -9.32
N LEU A 109 1.15 14.89 -8.52
CA LEU A 109 2.59 15.10 -8.75
C LEU A 109 3.38 13.81 -8.59
N MET A 110 2.97 12.96 -7.65
CA MET A 110 3.51 11.61 -7.48
C MET A 110 3.08 10.71 -8.65
N LEU A 111 1.83 10.76 -9.08
CA LEU A 111 1.25 10.03 -10.20
C LEU A 111 1.94 10.41 -11.53
N SER A 112 2.20 11.70 -11.77
CA SER A 112 2.96 12.15 -12.95
C SER A 112 4.40 11.61 -12.91
N SER A 113 5.05 11.65 -11.74
CA SER A 113 6.42 11.13 -11.56
C SER A 113 6.55 9.59 -11.70
N PHE A 114 5.45 8.85 -11.51
CA PHE A 114 5.42 7.39 -11.65
C PHE A 114 4.88 6.91 -13.00
N SER A 115 4.17 7.75 -13.76
CA SER A 115 3.78 7.45 -15.14
C SER A 115 5.00 7.18 -16.04
N GLU A 116 6.15 7.76 -15.70
CA GLU A 116 7.41 7.57 -16.41
C GLU A 116 8.21 6.34 -15.96
N LYS A 117 7.80 5.61 -14.89
CA LYS A 117 8.59 4.50 -14.32
C LYS A 117 8.05 3.11 -14.69
N ASN A 118 8.92 2.32 -15.31
CA ASN A 118 8.58 1.14 -16.12
C ASN A 118 8.49 -0.22 -15.39
N SER A 119 8.16 -0.29 -14.09
CA SER A 119 8.05 -1.60 -13.42
C SER A 119 6.63 -2.18 -13.46
N GLY A 120 6.53 -3.50 -13.59
CA GLY A 120 5.25 -4.23 -13.51
C GLY A 120 4.55 -4.07 -12.16
N SER A 121 5.32 -3.91 -11.07
CA SER A 121 4.81 -3.68 -9.71
C SER A 121 4.04 -2.37 -9.58
N LEU A 122 4.60 -1.28 -10.09
CA LEU A 122 3.97 0.03 -10.08
C LEU A 122 2.73 0.01 -10.97
N ARG A 123 2.79 -0.61 -12.16
CA ARG A 123 1.60 -0.79 -13.01
C ARG A 123 0.48 -1.56 -12.29
N SER A 124 0.81 -2.66 -11.61
CA SER A 124 -0.18 -3.45 -10.87
C SER A 124 -0.74 -2.71 -9.66
N PHE A 125 0.12 -2.02 -8.90
CA PHE A 125 -0.29 -1.17 -7.78
C PHE A 125 -1.26 -0.09 -8.23
N TRP A 126 -0.87 0.71 -9.23
CA TRP A 126 -1.68 1.81 -9.74
C TRP A 126 -2.94 1.33 -10.45
N GLY A 127 -2.90 0.19 -11.15
CA GLY A 127 -4.08 -0.44 -11.72
C GLY A 127 -5.09 -0.92 -10.68
N HIS A 128 -4.65 -1.25 -9.46
CA HIS A 128 -5.54 -1.60 -8.35
C HIS A 128 -6.07 -0.37 -7.63
N VAL A 129 -5.19 0.59 -7.30
CA VAL A 129 -5.58 1.87 -6.70
C VAL A 129 -6.64 2.56 -7.56
N ARG A 130 -6.44 2.62 -8.89
CA ARG A 130 -7.42 3.18 -9.81
C ARG A 130 -8.78 2.47 -9.74
N ARG A 131 -8.79 1.13 -9.72
CA ARG A 131 -10.04 0.35 -9.63
C ARG A 131 -10.78 0.58 -8.32
N VAL A 132 -10.06 0.67 -7.21
CA VAL A 132 -10.65 0.98 -5.90
C VAL A 132 -11.28 2.38 -5.88
N LEU A 133 -10.65 3.36 -6.57
CA LEU A 133 -11.21 4.71 -6.73
C LEU A 133 -12.39 4.76 -7.72
N GLU A 134 -12.35 3.98 -8.81
CA GLU A 134 -13.39 3.94 -9.85
C GLU A 134 -14.65 3.16 -9.43
N SER A 135 -14.52 2.15 -8.56
CA SER A 135 -15.69 1.40 -8.05
C SER A 135 -16.66 2.26 -7.26
N ASP A 136 -16.20 3.38 -6.71
CA ASP A 136 -17.00 4.36 -5.97
C ASP A 136 -17.75 5.32 -6.92
N SER A 137 -17.23 5.55 -8.12
CA SER A 137 -17.86 6.43 -9.13
C SER A 137 -19.16 5.83 -9.69
N ASN A 138 -19.22 4.50 -9.77
CA ASN A 138 -20.37 3.77 -10.32
C ASN A 138 -21.48 3.49 -9.31
N GLN A 139 -21.26 3.70 -8.01
CA GLN A 139 -22.31 3.56 -6.99
C GLN A 139 -23.11 4.85 -6.77
N ASN A 140 -22.64 5.99 -7.28
CA ASN A 140 -23.30 7.30 -7.13
C ASN A 140 -24.19 7.71 -8.33
N ILE A 141 -24.49 6.79 -9.25
CA ILE A 141 -25.34 7.07 -10.45
C ILE A 141 -26.72 6.39 -10.37
N GLU A 142 -26.97 5.51 -9.39
CA GLU A 142 -28.26 4.81 -9.21
C GLU A 142 -29.02 5.19 -7.92
N ALA A 143 -28.92 6.44 -7.47
CA ALA A 143 -29.73 6.98 -6.36
C ALA A 143 -30.45 8.27 -6.75
#